data_AF-A0A7T7ZUR7-F1
#
_entry.id   AF-A0A7T7ZUR7-F1
#
_cell.length_a   1.000
_cell.length_b   1.000
_cell.length_c   1.000
_cell.angle_alpha   90.00
_cell.angle_beta   90.00
_cell.angle_gamma   90.00
#
_symmetry.space_group_name_H-M   'P 1'
#
loop_
_entity.id
_entity.type
_entity.pdbx_description
1 polymer ?
#
loop_
_entity_poly.entity_id
_entity_poly.type
_entity_poly.pdbx_seq_one_letter_code
_entity_poly.pdbx_strand_id
1 'polypeptide(L)'
;MILLSDGRGIILEKVPEYKVFKYQYNSKEDRYKMRKILSHMKYNIETWPMFKFVVGKKINGGNKNDVLHISFDCSILDAWSAGNMIYKLFALYEGEK
;
A
#
# COMPACT_ATOMS: atom_id res chain seq x y z
N MET A 1 12.48 4.48 -0.57
CA MET A 1 13.51 4.52 0.49
C MET A 1 13.67 3.11 1.05
N ILE A 2 14.88 2.76 1.44
CA ILE A 2 15.23 1.60 2.27
C ILE A 2 16.03 2.08 3.48
N LEU A 3 16.05 1.30 4.55
CA LEU A 3 16.85 1.56 5.74
C LEU A 3 17.91 0.48 5.87
N LEU A 4 19.18 0.88 5.95
CA LEU A 4 20.28 -0.03 6.23
C LEU A 4 20.29 -0.41 7.71
N SER A 5 20.86 -1.57 8.02
CA SER A 5 21.11 -2.07 9.38
C SER A 5 21.92 -1.12 10.25
N ASP A 6 22.72 -0.23 9.65
CA ASP A 6 23.46 0.83 10.36
C ASP A 6 22.62 2.08 10.67
N GLY A 7 21.33 2.08 10.33
CA GLY A 7 20.37 3.14 10.61
C GLY A 7 20.30 4.24 9.54
N ARG A 8 21.13 4.19 8.48
CA ARG A 8 21.04 5.16 7.38
C ARG A 8 19.86 4.85 6.45
N GLY A 9 19.16 5.89 6.02
CA GLY A 9 18.14 5.82 4.99
C GLY A 9 18.70 6.13 3.60
N ILE A 10 18.37 5.31 2.61
CA ILE A 10 18.74 5.52 1.21
C ILE A 10 17.48 5.76 0.38
N ILE A 11 17.45 6.88 -0.34
CA ILE A 11 16.48 7.12 -1.41
C ILE A 11 17.03 6.49 -2.69
N LEU A 12 16.25 5.60 -3.29
CA LEU A 12 16.65 4.92 -4.53
C LEU A 12 16.54 5.90 -5.70
N GLU A 13 17.63 6.14 -6.42
CA GLU A 13 17.63 6.98 -7.63
C GLU A 13 16.71 6.41 -8.72
N LYS A 14 16.74 5.08 -8.89
CA LYS A 14 15.85 4.33 -9.77
C LYS A 14 15.01 3.38 -8.94
N VAL A 15 13.71 3.63 -8.90
CA VAL A 15 12.75 2.80 -8.15
C VAL A 15 12.32 1.61 -9.01
N PRO A 16 12.45 0.36 -8.54
CA PRO A 16 11.93 -0.80 -9.26
C PRO A 16 10.41 -0.70 -9.47
N GLU A 17 9.94 -1.17 -10.63
CA GLU A 17 8.51 -1.19 -10.94
C GLU A 17 7.75 -2.01 -9.88
N TYR A 18 6.70 -1.41 -9.31
CA TYR A 18 5.88 -2.06 -8.30
C TYR A 18 4.62 -2.65 -8.93
N LYS A 19 4.41 -3.95 -8.76
CA LYS A 19 3.20 -4.64 -9.22
C LYS A 19 2.13 -4.61 -8.14
N VAL A 20 0.97 -4.03 -8.47
CA VAL A 20 -0.18 -3.98 -7.56
C VAL A 20 -0.85 -5.35 -7.50
N PHE A 21 -1.01 -5.87 -6.29
CA PHE A 21 -1.69 -7.15 -6.05
C PHE A 21 -3.20 -6.97 -6.12
N LYS A 22 -3.90 -7.99 -6.64
CA LYS A 22 -5.35 -8.02 -6.75
C LYS A 22 -5.89 -9.30 -6.13
N TYR A 23 -7.03 -9.21 -5.47
CA TYR A 23 -7.79 -10.36 -5.02
C TYR A 23 -9.28 -10.11 -5.20
N GLN A 24 -10.06 -11.17 -5.28
CA GLN A 24 -11.52 -11.07 -5.33
C GLN A 24 -12.11 -11.27 -3.93
N TYR A 25 -13.22 -10.58 -3.66
CA TYR A 25 -13.91 -10.71 -2.39
C TYR A 25 -15.43 -10.68 -2.58
N ASN A 26 -16.15 -11.37 -1.69
CA ASN A 26 -17.61 -11.37 -1.70
C ASN A 26 -18.20 -10.90 -0.37
N SER A 27 -17.50 -11.05 0.75
CA SER A 27 -18.02 -10.63 2.04
C SER A 27 -17.13 -9.60 2.74
N LYS A 28 -17.63 -9.05 3.85
CA LYS A 28 -16.85 -8.15 4.70
C LYS A 28 -15.69 -8.91 5.35
N GLU A 29 -15.90 -10.18 5.67
CA GLU A 29 -14.94 -11.11 6.28
C GLU A 29 -13.74 -11.32 5.36
N ASP A 30 -13.93 -11.44 4.05
CA ASP A 30 -12.82 -11.53 3.07
C ASP A 30 -11.92 -10.29 3.13
N ARG A 31 -12.52 -9.10 3.26
CA ARG A 31 -11.78 -7.84 3.44
C ARG A 31 -11.04 -7.82 4.77
N TYR A 32 -11.68 -8.28 5.85
CA TYR A 32 -11.04 -8.37 7.16
C TYR A 32 -9.86 -9.35 7.19
N LYS A 33 -9.97 -10.50 6.52
CA LYS A 33 -8.85 -11.45 6.36
C LYS A 33 -7.66 -10.79 5.68
N MET A 34 -7.89 -10.08 4.57
CA MET A 34 -6.83 -9.32 3.90
C MET A 34 -6.21 -8.28 4.84
N ARG A 35 -7.03 -7.50 5.55
CA ARG A 35 -6.52 -6.49 6.49
C ARG A 35 -5.69 -7.10 7.61
N LYS A 36 -6.09 -8.27 8.13
CA LYS A 36 -5.39 -9.03 9.17
C LYS A 36 -4.05 -9.57 8.68
N ILE A 37 -3.97 -10.02 7.43
CA ILE A 37 -2.70 -10.42 6.80
C ILE A 37 -1.76 -9.21 6.74
N LEU A 38 -2.25 -8.07 6.23
CA LEU A 38 -1.45 -6.85 6.10
C LEU A 38 -1.04 -6.25 7.44
N SER A 39 -1.83 -6.38 8.51
CA SER A 39 -1.50 -5.83 9.83
C SER A 39 -0.34 -6.54 10.53
N HIS A 40 -0.06 -7.80 10.14
CA HIS A 40 1.06 -8.58 10.69
C HIS A 40 2.22 -8.70 9.70
N MET A 41 2.14 -7.98 8.58
CA MET A 41 3.20 -7.99 7.58
C MET A 41 4.45 -7.32 8.15
N LYS A 42 5.55 -8.06 8.14
CA LYS A 42 6.88 -7.53 8.45
C LYS A 42 7.59 -7.23 7.14
N TYR A 43 8.03 -5.99 6.99
CA TYR A 43 8.82 -5.56 5.85
C TYR A 43 10.30 -5.78 6.16
N ASN A 44 11.07 -6.24 5.18
CA ASN A 44 12.52 -6.18 5.29
C ASN A 44 12.94 -4.74 4.96
N ILE A 45 13.45 -4.05 5.97
CA ILE A 45 13.78 -2.62 5.91
C ILE A 45 14.90 -2.31 4.91
N GLU A 46 15.79 -3.26 4.62
CA GLU A 46 16.90 -3.08 3.67
C GLU A 46 16.47 -3.29 2.21
N THR A 47 15.20 -3.63 1.95
CA THR A 47 14.72 -3.97 0.61
C THR A 47 13.46 -3.20 0.23
N TRP A 48 13.38 -2.84 -1.04
CA TRP A 48 12.16 -2.30 -1.63
C TRP A 48 11.17 -3.43 -1.97
N PRO A 49 9.85 -3.24 -1.77
CA PRO A 49 9.19 -2.11 -1.12
C PRO A 49 8.93 -2.35 0.38
N MET A 50 9.01 -1.27 1.18
CA MET A 50 8.56 -1.25 2.58
C MET A 50 7.07 -0.85 2.72
N PHE A 51 6.28 -1.17 1.71
CA PHE A 51 4.84 -0.98 1.67
C PHE A 51 4.17 -2.03 0.78
N LYS A 52 2.85 -2.09 0.86
CA LYS A 52 2.02 -2.95 0.03
C LYS A 52 0.69 -2.27 -0.30
N PHE A 53 0.42 -2.21 -1.60
CA PHE A 53 -0.90 -1.92 -2.16
C PHE A 53 -1.58 -3.20 -2.63
N VAL A 54 -2.83 -3.39 -2.22
CA VAL A 54 -3.68 -4.52 -2.64
C VAL A 54 -5.07 -4.02 -3.02
N VAL A 55 -5.54 -4.38 -4.21
CA VAL A 55 -6.89 -4.06 -4.69
C VAL A 55 -7.80 -5.27 -4.48
N GLY A 56 -8.81 -5.11 -3.64
CA GLY A 56 -9.94 -6.03 -3.52
C GLY A 56 -10.99 -5.72 -4.57
N LYS A 57 -11.26 -6.66 -5.47
CA LYS A 57 -12.31 -6.59 -6.48
C LYS A 57 -13.57 -7.29 -6.00
N LYS A 58 -14.70 -6.59 -5.97
CA LYS A 58 -15.99 -7.21 -5.58
C LYS A 58 -16.53 -8.03 -6.75
N ILE A 59 -16.72 -9.34 -6.55
CA ILE A 59 -17.09 -10.29 -7.64
C ILE A 59 -18.33 -9.85 -8.41
N ASN A 60 -19.36 -9.32 -7.72
CA ASN A 60 -20.64 -8.91 -8.33
C ASN A 60 -21.00 -7.43 -8.07
N GLY A 61 -20.02 -6.58 -7.78
CA GLY A 61 -20.27 -5.21 -7.29
C GLY A 61 -20.07 -4.09 -8.32
N GLY A 62 -19.67 -4.42 -9.55
CA GLY A 62 -19.07 -3.46 -10.48
C GLY A 62 -17.83 -2.76 -9.90
N ASN A 63 -17.26 -1.82 -10.64
CA ASN A 63 -16.05 -1.08 -10.21
C ASN A 63 -16.28 -0.14 -9.00
N LYS A 64 -17.54 0.11 -8.61
CA LYS A 64 -17.89 1.07 -7.54
C LYS A 64 -17.62 0.55 -6.12
N ASN A 65 -17.37 -0.74 -5.96
CA ASN A 65 -17.18 -1.38 -4.67
C ASN A 65 -15.76 -1.96 -4.50
N ASP A 66 -14.81 -1.51 -5.31
CA ASP A 66 -13.42 -1.94 -5.13
C ASP A 66 -12.82 -1.29 -3.87
N VAL A 67 -11.90 -2.02 -3.23
CA VAL A 67 -11.23 -1.54 -2.01
C VAL A 67 -9.73 -1.52 -2.24
N LEU A 68 -9.12 -0.36 -2.03
CA LEU A 68 -7.66 -0.24 -1.98
C LEU A 68 -7.19 -0.42 -0.54
N HIS A 69 -6.46 -1.50 -0.27
CA HIS A 69 -5.75 -1.70 0.97
C HIS A 69 -4.34 -1.12 0.85
N ILE A 70 -3.94 -0.35 1.85
CA ILE A 70 -2.63 0.29 1.94
C ILE A 70 -1.98 -0.15 3.25
N SER A 71 -0.75 -0.63 3.17
CA SER A 71 0.08 -0.96 4.32
C SER A 71 1.49 -0.45 4.06
N PHE A 72 2.14 0.10 5.08
CA PHE A 72 3.50 0.61 5.00
C PHE A 72 4.14 0.52 6.39
N ASP A 73 5.46 0.54 6.41
CA ASP A 73 6.22 0.65 7.64
C ASP A 73 6.34 2.13 8.07
N CYS A 74 6.09 2.42 9.34
CA CYS A 74 6.11 3.81 9.85
C CYS A 74 7.52 4.43 9.88
N SER A 75 8.57 3.64 9.67
CA SER A 75 9.94 4.14 9.56
C SER A 75 10.21 4.91 8.25
N ILE A 76 9.38 4.71 7.21
CA ILE A 76 9.46 5.43 5.93
C ILE A 76 8.36 6.48 5.75
N LEU A 77 7.28 6.39 6.51
CA LEU A 77 6.10 7.24 6.34
C LEU A 77 5.29 7.34 7.63
N ASP A 78 5.24 8.53 8.21
CA ASP A 78 4.40 8.80 9.38
C ASP A 78 2.91 8.95 9.01
N ALA A 79 2.04 9.06 10.01
CA ALA A 79 0.59 9.13 9.82
C ALA A 79 0.13 10.38 9.03
N TRP A 80 0.78 11.53 9.23
CA TRP A 80 0.45 12.77 8.54
C TRP A 80 0.85 12.70 7.06
N SER A 81 2.09 12.29 6.82
CA SER A 81 2.66 12.07 5.50
C SER A 81 1.88 11.00 4.73
N ALA A 82 1.43 9.94 5.41
CA ALA A 82 0.54 8.94 4.83
C ALA A 82 -0.83 9.51 4.42
N GLY A 83 -1.44 10.34 5.26
CA GLY A 83 -2.68 11.04 4.93
C GLY A 83 -2.53 11.90 3.66
N ASN A 84 -1.46 12.69 3.59
CA ASN A 84 -1.15 13.51 2.42
C ASN A 84 -0.87 12.68 1.16
N MET A 85 -0.14 11.57 1.28
CA MET A 85 0.12 10.64 0.17
C MET A 85 -1.19 10.06 -0.38
N ILE A 86 -2.08 9.61 0.51
CA ILE A 86 -3.37 9.02 0.12
C ILE A 86 -4.22 10.07 -0.59
N TYR A 87 -4.30 11.29 -0.06
CA TYR A 87 -5.03 12.39 -0.70
C TYR A 87 -4.51 12.66 -2.13
N LYS A 88 -3.20 12.84 -2.28
CA LYS A 88 -2.57 13.08 -3.59
C LYS A 88 -2.78 11.93 -4.57
N LEU A 89 -2.73 10.70 -4.08
CA LEU A 89 -2.98 9.51 -4.90
C LEU A 89 -4.38 9.53 -5.51
N PHE A 90 -5.41 9.88 -4.71
CA PHE A 90 -6.78 9.95 -5.19
C PHE A 90 -7.02 11.17 -6.09
N ALA A 91 -6.47 12.33 -5.76
CA ALA A 91 -6.49 13.50 -6.63
C ALA A 91 -5.93 13.19 -8.03
N LEU A 92 -4.76 12.54 -8.09
CA LEU A 92 -4.15 12.09 -9.35
C LEU A 92 -5.05 11.09 -10.10
N TYR A 93 -5.69 10.16 -9.39
CA TYR A 93 -6.60 9.19 -9.99
C TYR A 93 -7.86 9.85 -10.59
N GLU A 94 -8.34 10.92 -9.96
CA GLU A 94 -9.46 11.73 -10.43
C GLU A 94 -9.09 12.70 -11.56
N GLY A 95 -7.79 12.80 -11.89
CA GLY A 95 -7.28 13.60 -12.99
C GLY A 95 -6.80 15.00 -12.60
N GLU A 96 -6.69 15.30 -11.30
CA GLU A 96 -6.03 16.50 -10.81
C GLU A 96 -4.52 16.39 -11.08
N LYS A 97 -3.90 17.50 -11.54
CA LYS A 97 -2.48 17.57 -11.89
C LYS A 97 -1.67 18.32 -10.83
#